data_AF-A0A2C9LC57-F1
#
_entry.id   AF-A0A2C9LC57-F1
#
_cell.length_a   1.000
_cell.length_b   1.000
_cell.length_c   1.000
_cell.angle_alpha   90.00
_cell.angle_beta   90.00
_cell.angle_gamma   90.00
#
_symmetry.space_group_name_H-M   'P 1'
#
loop_
_entity.id
_entity.type
_entity.pdbx_description
1 polymer ?
#
loop_
_entity_poly.entity_id
_entity_poly.type
_entity_poly.pdbx_seq_one_letter_code
_entity_poly.pdbx_strand_id
1 'polypeptide(L)'
;MDLNLDRDFFAQFIYGGVDITAFQFLNNRSETYRKWQQIWEQYKDQYPDLFPLKTGSALMMDAVLLLHKALTSDLQKHKSLKENAVRTCDASSSRYSDGGSSLLSALNGVQFEGLTGPVVMNNG
;
A
#
# COMPACT_ATOMS: atom_id res chain seq x y z
N MET A 1 -24.72 -18.32 -26.86
CA MET A 1 -23.52 -17.58 -26.41
C MET A 1 -23.73 -17.29 -24.95
N ASP A 2 -23.15 -18.10 -24.07
CA ASP A 2 -23.16 -17.85 -22.63
C ASP A 2 -22.10 -16.79 -22.33
N LEU A 3 -22.54 -15.55 -22.19
CA LEU A 3 -21.73 -14.49 -21.60
C LEU A 3 -21.63 -14.79 -20.11
N ASN A 4 -20.43 -15.15 -19.67
CA ASN A 4 -20.10 -15.42 -18.28
C ASN A 4 -20.19 -14.09 -17.49
N LEU A 5 -21.41 -13.71 -17.11
CA LEU A 5 -21.82 -12.39 -16.60
C LEU A 5 -21.18 -12.01 -15.25
N ASP A 6 -20.62 -12.98 -14.52
CA ASP A 6 -20.05 -12.75 -13.18
C ASP A 6 -18.70 -12.04 -13.20
N ARG A 7 -18.00 -11.97 -14.34
CA ARG A 7 -16.64 -11.42 -14.41
C ARG A 7 -16.52 -9.97 -14.86
N ASP A 8 -17.58 -9.36 -15.38
CA ASP A 8 -17.46 -8.03 -15.97
C ASP A 8 -18.72 -7.18 -15.81
N PHE A 9 -19.01 -6.79 -14.56
CA PHE A 9 -20.12 -5.89 -14.20
C PHE A 9 -20.17 -4.64 -15.10
N PHE A 10 -19.02 -4.05 -15.43
CA PHE A 10 -18.96 -2.85 -16.28
C PHE A 10 -19.27 -3.14 -17.74
N ALA A 11 -18.91 -4.31 -18.27
CA ALA A 11 -19.24 -4.69 -19.65
C ALA A 11 -20.75 -4.68 -19.93
N GLN A 12 -21.57 -4.92 -18.91
CA GLN A 12 -23.03 -4.87 -19.03
C GLN A 12 -23.56 -3.45 -19.30
N PHE A 13 -22.84 -2.41 -18.85
CA PHE A 13 -23.25 -1.02 -18.99
C PHE A 13 -22.64 -0.34 -20.22
N ILE A 14 -21.51 -0.83 -20.73
CA ILE A 14 -20.82 -0.29 -21.92
C ILE A 14 -21.75 -0.25 -23.14
N TYR A 15 -22.64 -1.24 -23.29
CA TYR A 15 -23.55 -1.33 -24.43
C TYR A 15 -24.91 -0.66 -24.21
N GLY A 16 -25.16 -0.12 -23.00
CA GLY A 16 -26.45 0.48 -22.63
C GLY A 16 -26.61 1.95 -23.02
N GLY A 17 -25.56 2.60 -23.53
CA GLY A 17 -25.58 4.03 -23.87
C GLY A 17 -25.63 4.94 -22.64
N VAL A 18 -25.21 4.45 -21.47
CA VAL A 18 -25.23 5.18 -20.19
C VAL A 18 -23.83 5.74 -19.90
N ASP A 19 -23.77 6.96 -19.39
CA ASP A 19 -22.51 7.56 -18.97
C ASP A 19 -22.04 6.99 -17.62
N ILE A 20 -20.82 6.47 -17.58
CA ILE A 20 -20.19 5.92 -16.38
C ILE A 20 -18.95 6.74 -16.05
N THR A 21 -18.91 7.28 -14.83
CA THR A 21 -17.72 7.93 -14.27
C THR A 21 -17.14 7.05 -13.17
N ALA A 22 -15.84 6.78 -13.24
CA ALA A 22 -15.13 5.95 -12.26
C ALA A 22 -13.81 6.62 -11.84
N PHE A 23 -13.39 6.30 -10.62
CA PHE A 23 -12.12 6.76 -10.06
C PHE A 23 -11.12 5.60 -10.03
N GLN A 24 -9.91 5.84 -10.53
CA GLN A 24 -8.84 4.86 -10.50
C GLN A 24 -7.67 5.42 -9.70
N PHE A 25 -7.28 4.67 -8.66
CA PHE A 25 -6.12 5.00 -7.83
C PHE A 25 -4.83 4.34 -8.33
N LEU A 26 -4.94 3.30 -9.15
CA LEU A 26 -3.79 2.61 -9.72
C LEU A 26 -3.34 3.31 -11.00
N ASN A 27 -2.14 3.86 -10.98
CA ASN A 27 -1.55 4.40 -12.20
C ASN A 27 -0.93 3.27 -13.02
N ASN A 28 -1.75 2.60 -13.83
CA ASN A 28 -1.32 1.51 -14.72
C ASN A 28 -0.33 1.95 -15.83
N ARG A 29 -0.11 3.25 -15.99
CA ARG A 29 0.88 3.82 -16.91
C ARG A 29 2.23 4.10 -16.25
N SER A 30 2.31 4.03 -14.92
CA SER A 30 3.56 4.27 -14.19
C SER A 30 4.60 3.19 -14.48
N GLU A 31 5.87 3.57 -14.49
CA GLU A 31 6.98 2.62 -14.61
C GLU A 31 6.98 1.61 -13.45
N THR A 32 6.63 2.08 -12.24
CA THR A 32 6.47 1.26 -11.04
C THR A 32 5.45 0.15 -11.26
N TYR A 33 4.27 0.48 -11.78
CA TYR A 33 3.24 -0.52 -12.08
C TYR A 33 3.70 -1.51 -13.14
N ARG A 34 4.35 -1.05 -14.21
CA ARG A 34 4.87 -1.94 -15.26
C ARG A 34 5.90 -2.94 -14.73
N LYS A 35 6.83 -2.49 -13.90
CA LYS A 35 7.82 -3.38 -13.25
C LYS A 35 7.16 -4.40 -12.35
N TRP A 36 6.19 -3.96 -11.54
CA TRP A 36 5.41 -4.86 -10.69
C TRP A 36 4.62 -5.88 -11.49
N GLN A 37 3.98 -5.47 -12.58
CA GLN A 37 3.23 -6.37 -13.45
C GLN A 37 4.12 -7.46 -14.04
N GLN A 38 5.32 -7.12 -14.52
CA GLN A 38 6.28 -8.09 -15.06
C GLN A 38 6.72 -9.13 -14.03
N ILE A 39 6.94 -8.72 -12.78
CA ILE A 39 7.28 -9.64 -11.70
C ILE A 39 6.05 -10.50 -11.37
N TRP A 40 4.86 -9.91 -11.27
CA TRP A 40 3.63 -10.60 -10.89
C TRP A 40 3.20 -11.67 -11.90
N GLU A 41 3.44 -11.42 -13.19
CA GLU A 41 3.15 -12.38 -14.26
C GLU A 41 3.86 -13.72 -14.05
N GLN A 42 5.00 -13.74 -13.34
CA GLN A 42 5.73 -14.97 -12.99
C GLN A 42 5.06 -15.79 -11.88
N TYR A 43 4.23 -15.14 -11.05
CA TYR A 43 3.59 -15.75 -9.88
C TYR A 43 2.07 -15.88 -10.00
N LYS A 44 1.50 -15.46 -11.12
CA LYS A 44 0.04 -15.41 -11.33
C LYS A 44 -0.66 -16.75 -11.13
N ASP A 45 -0.01 -17.86 -11.50
CA ASP A 45 -0.58 -19.21 -11.38
C ASP A 45 -0.52 -19.72 -9.93
N GLN A 46 0.44 -19.24 -9.14
CA GLN A 46 0.59 -19.58 -7.72
C GLN A 46 -0.36 -18.76 -6.83
N TYR A 47 -0.64 -17.52 -7.22
CA TYR A 47 -1.52 -16.60 -6.47
C TYR A 47 -2.57 -15.95 -7.39
N PRO A 48 -3.54 -16.73 -7.88
CA PRO A 48 -4.50 -16.26 -8.88
C PRO A 48 -5.43 -15.15 -8.36
N ASP A 49 -5.77 -15.16 -7.07
CA ASP A 49 -6.70 -14.18 -6.46
C ASP A 49 -6.12 -12.78 -6.30
N LEU A 50 -4.79 -12.66 -6.46
CA LEU A 50 -4.08 -11.40 -6.36
C LEU A 50 -3.90 -10.72 -7.74
N PHE A 51 -4.38 -11.35 -8.82
CA PHE A 51 -4.38 -10.79 -10.17
C PHE A 51 -5.82 -10.56 -10.68
N PRO A 52 -6.13 -9.41 -11.33
CA PRO A 52 -5.27 -8.23 -11.47
C PRO A 52 -5.09 -7.51 -10.12
N LEU A 53 -4.05 -6.68 -10.03
CA LEU A 53 -3.73 -5.91 -8.83
C LEU A 53 -4.93 -5.02 -8.46
N LYS A 54 -5.45 -5.18 -7.24
CA LYS A 54 -6.54 -4.37 -6.68
C LYS A 54 -5.98 -3.18 -5.91
N THR A 55 -6.77 -2.12 -5.79
CA THR A 55 -6.40 -0.91 -5.03
C THR A 55 -5.94 -1.21 -3.61
N GLY A 56 -6.63 -2.10 -2.89
CA GLY A 56 -6.23 -2.50 -1.54
C GLY A 56 -4.85 -3.16 -1.49
N SER A 57 -4.56 -4.05 -2.43
CA SER A 57 -3.25 -4.71 -2.51
C SER A 57 -2.12 -3.73 -2.85
N ALA A 58 -2.38 -2.77 -3.73
CA ALA A 58 -1.40 -1.74 -4.07
C ALA A 58 -1.11 -0.80 -2.90
N LEU A 59 -2.15 -0.36 -2.18
CA LEU A 59 -1.97 0.43 -0.95
C LEU A 59 -1.16 -0.34 0.09
N MET A 60 -1.39 -1.65 0.23
CA MET A 60 -0.61 -2.49 1.14
C MET A 60 0.87 -2.55 0.74
N MET A 61 1.16 -2.69 -0.56
CA MET A 61 2.54 -2.68 -1.07
C MET A 61 3.22 -1.33 -0.85
N ASP A 62 2.51 -0.23 -1.13
CA ASP A 62 3.01 1.12 -0.89
C ASP A 62 3.26 1.36 0.61
N ALA A 63 2.39 0.87 1.50
CA ALA A 63 2.56 0.96 2.95
C ALA A 63 3.79 0.18 3.45
N VAL A 64 4.02 -1.03 2.93
CA VAL A 64 5.23 -1.81 3.24
C VAL A 64 6.49 -1.09 2.74
N LEU A 65 6.44 -0.51 1.54
CA LEU A 65 7.56 0.26 0.99
C LEU A 65 7.84 1.54 1.79
N LEU A 66 6.79 2.24 2.24
CA LEU A 66 6.88 3.39 3.14
C LEU A 66 7.58 3.01 4.44
N LEU A 67 7.13 1.94 5.10
CA LEU A 67 7.73 1.46 6.34
C LEU A 67 9.19 1.04 6.14
N HIS A 68 9.49 0.31 5.06
CA HIS A 68 10.85 -0.08 4.71
C HIS A 68 11.75 1.15 4.53
N LYS A 69 11.29 2.16 3.78
CA LYS A 69 12.04 3.42 3.57
C LYS A 69 12.23 4.20 4.87
N ALA A 70 11.20 4.26 5.72
CA ALA A 70 11.28 4.94 7.01
C ALA A 70 12.30 4.25 7.93
N LEU A 71 12.21 2.92 8.07
CA LEU A 71 13.16 2.17 8.88
C LEU A 71 14.58 2.25 8.33
N THR A 72 14.80 2.13 7.02
CA THR A 72 16.16 2.21 6.45
C THR A 72 16.79 3.60 6.55
N SER A 73 16.00 4.66 6.47
CA SER A 73 16.49 6.04 6.66
C SER A 73 16.76 6.39 8.13
N ASP A 74 16.05 5.77 9.07
CA ASP A 74 16.14 6.06 10.51
C ASP A 74 17.07 5.09 11.28
N LEU A 75 17.20 3.83 10.82
CA LEU A 75 18.12 2.83 11.39
C LEU A 75 19.59 3.26 11.33
N GLN A 76 19.95 4.19 10.44
CA GLN A 76 21.28 4.79 10.43
C GLN A 76 21.51 5.81 11.55
N LYS A 77 20.44 6.36 12.15
CA LYS A 77 20.50 7.45 13.14
C LYS A 77 20.22 6.99 14.57
N HIS A 78 19.39 5.97 14.78
CA HIS A 78 19.01 5.52 16.12
C HIS A 78 19.57 4.13 16.46
N LYS A 79 20.66 4.13 17.24
CA LYS A 79 21.19 2.95 17.94
C LYS A 79 20.08 2.34 18.82
N SER A 80 19.75 1.08 18.55
CA SER A 80 19.15 0.15 19.51
C SER A 80 17.83 0.61 20.13
N LEU A 81 16.71 0.35 19.44
CA LEU A 81 15.37 0.18 20.04
C LEU A 81 15.36 -1.11 20.91
N LYS A 82 16.16 -1.16 21.98
CA LYS A 82 16.07 -2.17 23.02
C LYS A 82 15.41 -1.54 24.24
N GLU A 83 14.08 -1.50 24.21
CA GLU A 83 13.30 -1.29 25.42
C GLU A 83 12.82 -2.65 25.94
N ASN A 84 13.38 -3.09 27.08
CA ASN A 84 12.85 -4.21 27.87
C ASN A 84 11.59 -3.79 28.62
N ALA A 85 10.61 -3.18 27.95
CA ALA A 85 9.36 -2.76 28.56
C ALA A 85 8.26 -3.78 28.25
N VAL A 86 7.65 -4.36 29.28
CA VAL A 86 6.40 -5.12 29.13
C VAL A 86 5.32 -4.13 28.71
N ARG A 87 4.94 -4.18 27.43
CA ARG A 87 3.94 -3.30 26.83
C ARG A 87 2.58 -3.99 26.90
N THR A 88 1.77 -3.62 27.88
CA THR A 88 0.36 -4.00 27.94
C THR A 88 -0.51 -2.81 27.55
N CYS A 89 -1.47 -3.03 26.64
CA CYS A 89 -2.42 -2.00 26.24
C CYS A 89 -3.39 -1.60 27.36
N ASP A 90 -3.49 -2.45 28.41
CA ASP A 90 -4.42 -2.30 29.53
C ASP A 90 -3.78 -1.60 30.76
N ALA A 91 -2.62 -0.97 30.58
CA ALA A 91 -1.95 -0.27 31.68
C ALA A 91 -2.75 0.96 32.12
N SER A 92 -3.06 1.04 33.42
CA SER A 92 -3.77 2.18 34.04
C SER A 92 -3.04 3.52 33.91
N SER A 93 -1.74 3.49 33.63
CA SER A 93 -0.95 4.64 33.19
C SER A 93 -0.21 4.28 31.90
N SER A 94 -0.76 4.68 30.75
CA SER A 94 -0.05 4.57 29.48
C SER A 94 1.10 5.57 29.46
N ARG A 95 2.33 5.06 29.36
CA ARG A 95 3.49 5.89 29.00
C ARG A 95 3.68 5.80 27.48
N TYR A 96 3.83 6.96 26.84
CA TYR A 96 4.20 7.03 25.43
C TYR A 96 5.57 6.38 25.23
N SER A 97 5.72 5.59 24.18
CA SER A 97 7.02 5.04 23.80
C SER A 97 7.80 6.09 23.03
N ASP A 98 9.04 6.36 23.46
CA ASP A 98 9.95 7.27 22.76
C ASP A 98 10.26 6.76 21.34
N GLY A 99 10.26 5.44 21.14
CA GLY A 99 10.40 4.80 19.83
C GLY A 99 9.22 5.08 18.88
N GLY A 100 8.02 5.32 19.43
CA GLY A 100 6.84 5.66 18.63
C GLY A 100 6.97 7.03 17.95
N SER A 101 7.45 8.04 18.67
CA SER A 101 7.67 9.38 18.11
C SER A 101 8.77 9.42 17.05
N SER A 102 9.86 8.66 17.25
CA SER A 102 10.93 8.55 16.24
C SER A 102 10.42 7.88 14.97
N LEU A 103 9.67 6.77 15.10
CA LEU A 103 9.10 6.08 13.95
C LEU A 103 8.11 6.96 13.17
N LEU A 104 7.24 7.69 13.85
CA LEU A 104 6.32 8.63 13.21
C LEU A 104 7.07 9.74 12.46
N SER A 105 8.12 10.29 13.06
CA SER A 105 8.96 11.30 12.41
C SER A 105 9.66 10.75 11.17
N ALA A 106 10.16 9.51 11.24
CA ALA A 106 10.78 8.82 10.11
C ALA A 106 9.77 8.58 8.98
N LEU A 107 8.56 8.12 9.29
CA LEU A 107 7.49 7.90 8.32
C LEU A 107 7.09 9.21 7.61
N ASN A 108 6.99 10.31 8.35
CA ASN A 108 6.63 11.62 7.79
C ASN A 108 7.73 12.20 6.87
N GLY A 109 8.98 11.78 7.06
CA GLY A 109 10.10 12.20 6.20
C GLY A 109 10.19 11.45 4.86
N VAL A 110 9.38 10.42 4.64
CA VAL A 110 9.47 9.59 3.43
C VAL A 110 8.54 10.10 2.34
N GLN A 111 9.12 10.27 1.14
CA GLN A 111 8.39 10.60 -0.09
C GLN A 111 8.88 9.68 -1.22
N PHE A 112 7.94 9.12 -2.00
CA PHE A 112 8.25 8.32 -3.19
C PHE A 112 7.04 8.19 -4.13
N GLU A 113 7.29 7.71 -5.35
CA GLU A 113 6.26 7.32 -6.31
C GLU A 113 5.92 5.82 -6.14
N GLY A 114 4.71 5.52 -5.67
CA GLY A 114 4.20 4.17 -5.45
C GLY A 114 3.34 3.64 -6.60
N LEU A 115 2.64 2.54 -6.35
CA LEU A 115 1.63 1.97 -7.25
C LEU A 115 0.36 2.81 -7.30
N THR A 116 0.10 3.54 -6.20
CA THR A 116 -1.05 4.43 -6.04
C THR A 116 -0.75 5.90 -6.36
N GLY A 117 0.43 6.17 -6.94
CA GLY A 117 0.90 7.52 -7.26
C GLY A 117 1.87 8.08 -6.20
N PRO A 118 1.97 9.40 -6.06
CA PRO A 118 2.84 10.03 -5.08
C PRO A 118 2.41 9.71 -3.65
N VAL A 119 3.30 9.10 -2.87
CA VAL A 119 3.10 8.78 -1.45
C VAL A 119 3.86 9.81 -0.61
N VAL A 120 3.09 10.61 0.14
CA VAL A 120 3.58 11.62 1.09
C VAL A 120 2.67 11.61 2.30
N MET A 121 3.24 11.55 3.51
CA MET A 121 2.49 11.71 4.76
C MET A 121 2.48 13.19 5.13
N ASN A 122 1.31 13.81 5.14
CA ASN A 122 1.13 15.16 5.69
C ASN A 122 0.84 15.06 7.18
N ASN A 123 1.46 15.94 7.98
CA ASN A 123 1.06 16.11 9.38
C ASN A 123 -0.37 16.66 9.40
N GLY A 124 -1.32 15.86 9.93
CA GLY A 124 -2.70 16.27 10.16
C GLY A 124 -2.85 17.20 11.36
#